data_AF-A0A5N9EBF9-F1
#
_entry.id   AF-A0A5N9EBF9-F1
#
_cell.length_a   1.000
_cell.length_b   1.000
_cell.length_c   1.000
_cell.angle_alpha   90.00
_cell.angle_beta   90.00
_cell.angle_gamma   90.00
#
_symmetry.space_group_name_H-M   'P 1'
#
loop_
_entity.id
_entity.type
_entity.pdbx_description
1 polymer ?
#
loop_
_entity_poly.entity_id
_entity_poly.type
_entity_poly.pdbx_seq_one_letter_code
_entity_poly.pdbx_strand_id
1 'polypeptide(L)'
;MASQLRPFPGFFGMSTLQAVELELPSGSGVQPTPELGCVVILQDGEISELDLMNIAGPDGPDDVDQVERFTELDLPANQYIAYATVAVRLLQAEIERRGRAG
;
A
#
# COMPACT_ATOMS: atom_id res chain seq x y z
N MET A 1 -14.14 0.77 6.66
CA MET A 1 -13.09 0.72 7.71
C MET A 1 -11.97 1.70 7.35
N ALA A 2 -11.34 1.56 6.18
CA ALA A 2 -10.33 2.52 5.68
C ALA A 2 -10.81 3.99 5.70
N SER A 3 -12.05 4.25 5.27
CA SER A 3 -12.68 5.57 5.26
C SER A 3 -12.76 6.30 6.61
N GLN A 4 -12.56 5.61 7.74
CA GLN A 4 -12.55 6.21 9.08
C GLN A 4 -11.22 6.90 9.40
N LEU A 5 -10.15 6.57 8.67
CA LEU A 5 -8.84 7.17 8.81
C LEU A 5 -8.75 8.39 7.89
N ARG A 6 -9.23 9.56 8.34
CA ARG A 6 -9.02 10.82 7.62
C ARG A 6 -8.17 11.80 8.44
N PRO A 7 -7.02 12.28 7.90
CA PRO A 7 -6.40 11.85 6.63
C PRO A 7 -5.95 10.38 6.68
N PHE A 8 -5.94 9.72 5.53
CA PHE A 8 -5.46 8.33 5.45
C PHE A 8 -3.95 8.30 5.69
N PRO A 9 -3.38 7.25 6.31
CA PRO A 9 -1.94 7.21 6.57
C PRO A 9 -1.14 7.29 5.27
N GLY A 10 0.02 7.95 5.34
CA GLY A 10 0.95 8.05 4.22
C GLY A 10 1.85 6.82 4.10
N PHE A 11 2.31 6.56 2.87
CA PHE A 11 3.24 5.47 2.57
C PHE A 11 4.65 5.85 3.04
N PHE A 12 5.25 5.07 3.96
CA PHE A 12 6.60 5.31 4.51
C PHE A 12 6.95 6.77 4.85
N GLY A 13 6.01 7.51 5.45
CA GLY A 13 6.25 8.91 5.83
C GLY A 13 6.27 9.91 4.66
N MET A 14 5.93 9.46 3.44
CA MET A 14 5.58 10.35 2.34
C MET A 14 4.29 11.10 2.69
N SER A 15 4.30 12.42 2.47
CA SER A 15 3.14 13.28 2.71
C SER A 15 2.17 13.32 1.52
N THR A 16 2.66 12.99 0.31
CA THR A 16 1.93 13.06 -0.95
C THR A 16 1.18 11.77 -1.28
N LEU A 17 1.70 10.62 -0.83
CA LEU A 17 1.16 9.30 -1.14
C LEU A 17 0.38 8.74 0.06
N GLN A 18 -0.95 8.71 -0.06
CA GLN A 18 -1.84 8.15 0.97
C GLN A 18 -2.15 6.68 0.71
N ALA A 19 -1.21 5.83 1.07
CA ALA A 19 -1.33 4.37 0.98
C ALA A 19 -0.57 3.71 2.13
N VAL A 20 -0.97 2.51 2.52
CA VAL A 20 -0.26 1.74 3.57
C VAL A 20 0.27 0.46 2.97
N GLU A 21 1.57 0.24 3.08
CA GLU A 21 2.19 -1.01 2.64
C GLU A 21 1.69 -2.21 3.46
N LEU A 22 1.44 -3.30 2.75
CA LEU A 22 1.06 -4.59 3.30
C LEU A 22 2.22 -5.56 3.14
N GLU A 23 2.82 -5.95 4.26
CA GLU A 23 3.82 -7.00 4.29
C GLU A 23 3.21 -8.29 4.82
N LEU A 24 3.43 -9.41 4.12
CA LEU A 24 3.06 -10.72 4.64
C LEU A 24 4.00 -11.12 5.78
N PRO A 25 3.48 -11.56 6.93
CA PRO A 25 4.32 -11.92 8.05
C PRO A 25 5.18 -13.15 7.72
N SER A 26 6.44 -13.12 8.14
CA SER A 26 7.37 -14.26 8.06
C SER A 26 6.73 -15.51 8.67
N GLY A 27 6.67 -16.60 7.90
CA GLY A 27 6.07 -17.85 8.34
C GLY A 27 4.56 -17.99 8.08
N SER A 28 3.94 -17.10 7.29
CA SER A 28 2.54 -17.21 6.85
C SER A 28 2.22 -18.46 6.02
N GLY A 29 3.25 -19.18 5.54
CA GLY A 29 3.11 -20.28 4.58
C GLY A 29 2.72 -19.82 3.17
N VAL A 30 2.56 -18.51 2.97
CA VAL A 30 2.26 -17.86 1.70
C VAL A 30 3.52 -17.11 1.27
N GLN A 31 4.12 -17.52 0.15
CA GLN A 31 5.27 -16.82 -0.40
C GLN A 31 4.79 -15.66 -1.28
N PRO A 32 5.40 -14.46 -1.16
CA PRO A 32 5.12 -13.37 -2.07
C PRO A 32 5.59 -13.74 -3.47
N THR A 33 4.86 -13.27 -4.49
CA THR A 33 5.26 -13.42 -5.89
C THR A 33 6.52 -12.57 -6.13
N PRO A 34 7.63 -13.11 -6.65
CA PRO A 34 8.90 -12.38 -6.77
C PRO A 34 8.86 -11.16 -7.69
N GLU A 35 7.93 -11.13 -8.64
CA GLU A 35 7.75 -10.04 -9.61
C GLU A 35 6.80 -8.94 -9.11
N LEU A 36 6.15 -9.16 -7.98
CA LEU A 36 5.18 -8.23 -7.41
C LEU A 36 5.90 -7.06 -6.73
N GLY A 37 5.51 -5.85 -7.09
CA GLY A 37 5.92 -4.61 -6.44
C GLY A 37 5.35 -4.46 -5.01
N CYS A 38 5.34 -3.22 -4.52
CA CYS A 38 4.81 -2.94 -3.18
C CYS A 38 3.30 -3.16 -3.15
N VAL A 39 2.83 -4.09 -2.32
CA VAL A 39 1.38 -4.25 -2.12
C VAL A 39 0.90 -3.21 -1.11
N VAL A 40 -0.11 -2.44 -1.47
CA VAL A 40 -0.63 -1.37 -0.61
C VAL A 40 -2.14 -1.43 -0.48
N ILE A 41 -2.66 -0.94 0.65
CA ILE A 41 -4.09 -0.61 0.80
C ILE A 41 -4.30 0.90 0.65
N LEU A 42 -5.29 1.26 -0.17
CA LEU A 42 -5.67 2.62 -0.48
C LEU A 42 -6.76 3.15 0.47
N GLN A 43 -7.03 4.44 0.40
CA GLN A 43 -8.00 5.13 1.27
C GLN A 43 -9.46 4.66 1.11
N ASP A 44 -9.81 4.13 -0.05
CA ASP A 44 -11.12 3.51 -0.34
C ASP A 44 -11.20 2.05 0.15
N GLY A 45 -10.06 1.46 0.50
CA GLY A 45 -9.92 0.08 0.94
C GLY A 45 -9.58 -0.90 -0.19
N GLU A 46 -9.33 -0.41 -1.41
CA GLU A 46 -8.78 -1.23 -2.49
C GLU A 46 -7.34 -1.66 -2.14
N ILE A 47 -6.99 -2.90 -2.48
CA ILE A 47 -5.63 -3.40 -2.37
C ILE A 47 -5.05 -3.48 -3.78
N SER A 48 -3.96 -2.77 -3.99
CA SER A 48 -3.33 -2.61 -5.29
C SER A 48 -1.83 -2.86 -5.17
N GLU A 49 -1.21 -3.21 -6.30
CA GLU A 49 0.22 -3.10 -6.44
C GLU A 49 0.59 -1.65 -6.73
N LEU A 50 1.61 -1.14 -6.05
CA LEU A 50 2.19 0.17 -6.26
C LEU A 50 3.52 0.01 -6.99
N ASP A 51 3.54 0.56 -8.20
CA ASP A 51 4.75 0.77 -8.98
C ASP A 51 5.17 2.23 -8.93
N LEU A 52 6.42 2.47 -8.53
CA LEU A 52 7.05 3.77 -8.62
C LEU A 52 7.84 3.85 -9.93
N MET A 53 7.29 4.56 -10.91
CA MET A 53 7.88 4.70 -12.23
C MET A 53 8.63 6.02 -12.33
N ASN A 54 9.88 5.93 -12.77
CA ASN A 54 10.70 7.10 -13.11
C ASN A 54 10.36 7.52 -14.56
N ILE A 55 9.90 8.74 -14.73
CA ILE A 55 9.63 9.34 -16.05
C ILE A 55 10.58 10.51 -16.28
N ALA A 56 10.83 10.85 -17.54
CA ALA A 56 11.60 12.05 -17.85
C ALA A 56 10.82 13.29 -17.38
N GLY A 57 11.50 14.12 -16.58
CA GLY A 57 10.97 15.37 -16.09
C GLY A 57 10.79 16.40 -17.21
N PRO A 58 10.05 17.49 -16.95
CA PRO A 58 9.76 18.53 -17.94
C PRO A 58 11.00 19.25 -18.45
N ASP A 59 12.09 19.27 -17.67
CA ASP A 59 13.31 20.03 -17.96
C ASP A 59 14.38 19.24 -18.74
N GLY A 60 14.12 17.97 -19.09
CA GLY A 60 14.98 17.16 -19.96
C GLY A 60 15.43 15.82 -19.37
N PRO A 61 16.31 15.06 -20.05
CA PRO A 61 16.67 13.69 -19.69
C PRO A 61 17.50 13.55 -18.40
N ASP A 62 18.01 14.66 -17.84
CA ASP A 62 18.72 14.69 -16.56
C ASP A 62 17.78 14.96 -15.38
N ASP A 63 16.52 15.32 -15.66
CA ASP A 63 15.46 15.50 -14.67
C ASP A 63 14.55 14.27 -14.69
N VAL A 64 14.23 13.72 -13.52
CA VAL A 64 13.47 12.48 -13.38
C VAL A 64 12.34 12.72 -12.38
N ASP A 65 11.12 12.71 -12.89
CA ASP A 65 9.92 12.71 -12.06
C ASP A 65 9.56 11.28 -11.65
N GLN A 66 9.06 11.11 -10.43
CA GLN A 66 8.55 9.82 -9.96
C GLN A 66 7.02 9.86 -9.99
N VAL A 67 6.42 8.92 -10.70
CA VAL A 67 4.97 8.75 -10.80
C VAL A 67 4.55 7.47 -10.11
N GLU A 68 3.52 7.59 -9.28
CA GLU A 68 2.86 6.49 -8.61
C GLU A 68 1.85 5.86 -9.57
N ARG A 69 1.98 4.56 -9.83
CA ARG A 69 1.01 3.79 -10.60
C ARG A 69 0.44 2.68 -9.72
N PHE A 70 -0.88 2.65 -9.63
CA PHE A 70 -1.60 1.57 -8.95
C PHE A 70 -2.17 0.61 -9.99
N THR A 71 -1.91 -0.68 -9.80
CA THR A 71 -2.43 -1.77 -10.64
C THR A 71 -3.25 -2.73 -9.78
N GLU A 72 -4.26 -3.33 -10.41
CA GLU A 72 -5.04 -4.39 -9.77
C GLU A 72 -4.14 -5.59 -9.46
N LEU A 73 -4.30 -6.17 -8.28
CA LEU A 73 -3.54 -7.35 -7.87
C LEU A 73 -4.04 -8.60 -8.59
N ASP A 74 -3.27 -9.06 -9.57
CA ASP A 74 -3.47 -10.38 -10.18
C ASP A 74 -2.77 -11.46 -9.36
N LEU A 75 -3.36 -11.80 -8.21
CA LEU A 75 -2.82 -12.78 -7.27
C LEU A 75 -3.72 -14.02 -7.15
N PRO A 76 -3.12 -15.21 -6.92
CA PRO A 76 -3.86 -16.37 -6.47
C PRO A 76 -4.68 -16.06 -5.21
N ALA A 77 -5.89 -16.61 -5.11
CA ALA A 77 -6.84 -16.30 -4.05
C ALA A 77 -6.27 -16.46 -2.62
N ASN A 78 -5.42 -17.47 -2.41
CA ASN A 78 -4.76 -17.68 -1.10
C ASN A 78 -3.81 -16.52 -0.74
N GLN A 79 -3.08 -15.97 -1.72
CA GLN A 79 -2.22 -14.82 -1.50
C GLN A 79 -3.04 -13.56 -1.24
N TYR A 80 -4.07 -13.32 -2.07
CA TYR A 80 -4.96 -12.18 -1.90
C TYR A 80 -5.62 -12.18 -0.50
N ILE A 81 -6.14 -13.33 -0.05
CA ILE A 81 -6.74 -13.46 1.29
C ILE A 81 -5.72 -13.17 2.40
N ALA A 82 -4.47 -13.58 2.24
CA ALA A 82 -3.41 -13.29 3.20
C ALA A 82 -3.15 -11.78 3.31
N TYR A 83 -3.03 -11.09 2.17
CA TYR A 83 -2.88 -9.63 2.13
C TYR A 83 -4.09 -8.91 2.71
N ALA A 84 -5.31 -9.31 2.34
CA ALA A 84 -6.54 -8.74 2.89
C ALA A 84 -6.63 -8.91 4.42
N THR A 85 -6.19 -10.05 4.93
CA THR A 85 -6.15 -10.30 6.39
C THR A 85 -5.17 -9.34 7.09
N VAL A 86 -4.00 -9.11 6.50
CA VAL A 86 -3.02 -8.14 7.02
C VAL A 86 -3.59 -6.72 6.97
N ALA A 87 -4.22 -6.34 5.85
CA ALA A 87 -4.81 -5.02 5.66
C ALA A 87 -5.85 -4.69 6.74
N VAL A 88 -6.77 -5.63 7.01
CA VAL A 88 -7.78 -5.44 8.05
C VAL A 88 -7.14 -5.23 9.42
N ARG A 89 -6.13 -6.03 9.77
CA ARG A 89 -5.43 -5.91 11.07
C ARG A 89 -4.71 -4.58 11.20
N LEU A 90 -4.02 -4.13 10.16
CA LEU A 90 -3.33 -2.85 10.15
C LEU A 90 -4.30 -1.67 10.29
N LEU A 91 -5.40 -1.68 9.53
CA LEU A 91 -6.43 -0.64 9.64
C LEU A 91 -7.06 -0.60 11.04
N GLN A 92 -7.35 -1.76 11.63
CA GLN A 92 -7.88 -1.83 13.00
C GLN A 92 -6.89 -1.25 14.01
N ALA A 93 -5.62 -1.67 13.95
CA ALA A 93 -4.59 -1.16 14.83
C ALA A 93 -4.42 0.37 14.71
N GLU A 94 -4.48 0.90 13.49
CA GLU A 94 -4.37 2.34 13.23
C GLU A 94 -5.60 3.12 13.76
N ILE A 95 -6.82 2.57 13.60
CA ILE A 95 -8.04 3.16 14.18
C ILE A 95 -7.94 3.20 15.71
N GLU A 96 -7.54 2.09 16.34
CA GLU A 96 -7.37 2.01 17.80
C GLU A 96 -6.30 2.98 18.31
N ARG A 97 -5.17 3.09 17.60
CA ARG A 97 -4.08 4.00 17.94
C ARG A 97 -4.56 5.45 17.95
N ARG A 98 -5.34 5.87 16.95
CA ARG A 98 -5.92 7.22 16.89
C ARG A 98 -6.99 7.45 17.95
N GLY A 99 -7.82 6.44 18.23
CA GLY A 99 -8.84 6.50 19.27
C GLY A 99 -8.29 6.63 20.70
N ARG A 100 -7.04 6.23 20.95
CA ARG A 100 -6.34 6.44 22.24
C ARG A 100 -5.61 7.79 22.34
N ALA A 101 -5.37 8.44 21.21
CA ALA A 101 -4.61 9.68 21.12
C ALA A 101 -5.49 10.96 21.12
N GLY A 102 -6.81 10.80 20.99
CA GLY A 102 -7.81 11.87 21.13
C GLY A 102 -8.57 11.73 22.44
#